data_AF-A0A260PX51-F1
#
_entry.id   AF-A0A260PX51-F1
#
_cell.length_a   1.000
_cell.length_b   1.000
_cell.length_c   1.000
_cell.angle_alpha   90.00
_cell.angle_beta   90.00
_cell.angle_gamma   90.00
#
_symmetry.space_group_name_H-M   'P 1'
#
loop_
_entity.id
_entity.type
_entity.pdbx_description
1 polymer ?
#
loop_
_entity_poly.entity_id
_entity_poly.type
_entity_poly.pdbx_seq_one_letter_code
_entity_poly.pdbx_strand_id
1 'polypeptide(L)'
;MFGLTFEKLFLVAIIAGFVLGPSRLPGYAHQLTRAVRTVRHFVDTTRTAAETEMGVPLRRSEWESMNLRQYDPRRIVTDALRDTDSAPKSEWPEQVLTEAARMRPGQKYLITGPASHPRRILIDSLPQHDPRRIAAQVLPDVAAAG
;
A
#
# COMPACT_ATOMS: atom_id res chain seq x y z
N MET A 1 -2.59 4.42 -35.45
CA MET A 1 -3.15 5.64 -34.83
C MET A 1 -4.46 5.94 -35.55
N PHE A 2 -5.60 5.87 -34.86
CA PHE A 2 -6.90 6.14 -35.48
C PHE A 2 -6.92 7.59 -35.96
N GLY A 3 -7.00 7.81 -37.28
CA GLY A 3 -7.08 9.14 -37.89
C GLY A 3 -8.46 9.78 -37.68
N LEU A 4 -8.96 9.77 -36.45
CA LEU A 4 -10.20 10.40 -35.98
C LEU A 4 -9.94 11.88 -35.78
N THR A 5 -10.16 12.65 -36.85
CA THR A 5 -10.23 14.11 -36.78
C THR A 5 -11.64 14.53 -36.38
N PHE A 6 -11.78 15.74 -35.83
CA PHE A 6 -13.06 16.29 -35.41
C PHE A 6 -14.12 16.22 -36.53
N GLU A 7 -13.72 16.55 -37.76
CA GLU A 7 -14.55 16.44 -38.96
C GLU A 7 -15.11 15.02 -39.18
N LYS A 8 -14.26 13.99 -39.07
CA LYS A 8 -14.69 12.60 -39.25
C LYS A 8 -15.64 12.15 -38.16
N LEU A 9 -15.41 12.59 -36.92
CA LEU A 9 -16.28 12.27 -35.80
C LEU A 9 -17.66 12.91 -35.96
N PHE A 10 -17.70 14.15 -36.48
CA PHE A 10 -18.95 14.83 -36.83
C PHE A 10 -19.68 14.13 -37.98
N LEU A 11 -18.98 13.73 -39.04
CA LEU A 11 -19.55 12.97 -40.15
C LEU A 11 -20.16 11.65 -39.66
N VAL A 12 -19.44 10.91 -38.82
CA VAL A 12 -19.94 9.66 -38.21
C VAL A 12 -21.17 9.93 -37.35
N ALA A 13 -21.21 11.01 -36.58
CA ALA A 13 -22.38 11.37 -35.76
C ALA A 13 -23.62 11.65 -36.62
N ILE A 14 -23.47 12.35 -37.76
CA ILE A 14 -24.56 12.58 -38.71
C ILE A 14 -25.07 11.25 -39.28
N ILE A 15 -24.16 10.40 -39.76
CA ILE A 15 -24.52 9.09 -40.32
C ILE A 15 -25.23 8.23 -39.28
N ALA A 16 -24.67 8.14 -38.07
CA ALA A 16 -25.27 7.41 -36.96
C ALA A 16 -26.66 7.94 -36.61
N GLY A 17 -26.85 9.25 -36.61
CA GLY A 17 -28.16 9.87 -36.37
C GLY A 17 -29.17 9.60 -37.47
N PHE A 18 -28.73 9.51 -38.72
CA PHE A 18 -29.60 9.13 -39.83
C PHE A 18 -30.00 7.65 -39.76
N VAL A 19 -29.04 6.75 -39.49
CA VAL A 19 -29.26 5.30 -39.37
C VAL A 19 -30.17 4.96 -38.18
N LEU A 20 -29.96 5.61 -37.03
CA LEU A 20 -30.75 5.39 -35.82
C LEU A 20 -32.10 6.13 -35.85
N GLY A 21 -32.21 7.16 -36.71
CA GLY A 21 -33.35 8.05 -36.83
C GLY A 21 -33.25 9.28 -35.91
N PRO A 22 -33.38 10.51 -36.44
CA PRO A 22 -33.20 11.74 -35.66
C PRO A 22 -34.25 11.92 -34.57
N SER A 23 -35.43 11.32 -34.73
CA SER A 23 -36.50 11.34 -33.72
C SER A 23 -36.22 10.45 -32.52
N ARG A 24 -35.38 9.41 -32.66
CA ARG A 24 -35.08 8.47 -31.58
C ARG A 24 -33.80 8.79 -30.81
N LEU A 25 -32.87 9.52 -31.45
CA LEU A 25 -31.63 9.98 -30.82
C LEU A 25 -31.83 10.71 -29.47
N PRO A 26 -32.73 11.71 -29.34
CA PRO A 26 -32.97 12.39 -28.07
C PRO A 26 -33.47 11.43 -26.99
N GLY A 27 -34.33 10.47 -27.37
CA GLY A 27 -34.85 9.45 -26.47
C GLY A 27 -33.75 8.56 -25.88
N TYR A 28 -32.80 8.12 -26.71
CA TYR A 28 -31.65 7.34 -26.25
C TYR A 28 -30.64 8.17 -25.45
N ALA A 29 -30.40 9.42 -25.86
CA ALA A 29 -29.56 10.35 -25.09
C ALA A 29 -30.11 10.55 -23.67
N HIS A 30 -31.42 10.73 -23.53
CA HIS A 30 -32.06 10.82 -22.21
C HIS A 30 -31.89 9.55 -21.37
N GLN A 31 -32.02 8.37 -21.97
CA GLN A 31 -31.79 7.10 -21.26
C GLN A 31 -30.34 6.98 -20.79
N LEU A 32 -29.38 7.34 -21.64
CA LEU A 32 -27.96 7.37 -21.30
C LEU A 32 -27.67 8.36 -20.18
N THR A 33 -28.19 9.59 -20.26
CA THR A 33 -28.01 10.59 -19.21
C THR A 33 -28.60 10.12 -17.87
N ARG A 34 -29.77 9.48 -17.89
CA ARG A 34 -30.37 8.89 -16.68
C ARG A 34 -29.48 7.79 -16.11
N ALA A 35 -28.97 6.88 -16.94
CA ALA A 35 -28.05 5.83 -16.50
C ALA A 35 -26.77 6.42 -15.89
N VAL A 36 -26.14 7.40 -16.55
CA VAL A 36 -24.95 8.09 -16.05
C VAL A 36 -25.24 8.77 -14.71
N ARG A 37 -26.41 9.40 -14.55
CA ARG A 37 -26.81 10.03 -13.28
C ARG A 37 -27.00 9.01 -12.16
N THR A 38 -27.61 7.86 -12.46
CA THR A 38 -27.77 6.76 -11.50
C THR A 38 -26.41 6.20 -11.08
N VAL A 39 -25.51 5.94 -12.03
CA VAL A 39 -24.15 5.47 -11.74
C VAL A 39 -23.40 6.50 -10.89
N ARG A 40 -23.46 7.79 -11.24
CA ARG A 40 -22.85 8.86 -10.45
C ARG A 40 -23.39 8.90 -9.02
N HIS A 41 -24.70 8.81 -8.85
CA HIS A 41 -25.32 8.78 -7.52
C HIS A 41 -24.89 7.56 -6.71
N PHE A 42 -24.82 6.39 -7.34
CA PHE A 42 -24.35 5.16 -6.72
C PHE A 42 -22.90 5.27 -6.24
N VAL A 43 -22.02 5.82 -7.07
CA VAL A 43 -20.62 6.11 -6.71
C VAL A 43 -20.57 7.09 -5.54
N ASP A 44 -21.31 8.19 -5.59
CA ASP A 44 -21.34 9.20 -4.54
C ASP A 44 -21.87 8.61 -3.20
N THR A 45 -22.89 7.75 -3.24
CA THR A 45 -23.44 7.08 -2.05
C THR A 45 -22.48 6.07 -1.45
N THR A 46 -21.86 5.23 -2.28
CA THR A 46 -20.87 4.23 -1.84
C THR A 46 -19.66 4.91 -1.22
N ARG A 47 -19.26 6.03 -1.78
CA ARG A 47 -18.17 6.86 -1.28
C ARG A 47 -18.50 7.45 0.10
N THR A 48 -19.69 8.01 0.28
CA THR A 48 -20.14 8.50 1.59
C THR A 48 -20.21 7.39 2.63
N ALA A 49 -20.65 6.18 2.26
CA ALA A 49 -20.64 5.03 3.14
C ALA A 49 -19.20 4.63 3.55
N ALA A 50 -18.28 4.55 2.59
CA ALA A 50 -16.86 4.26 2.85
C ALA A 50 -16.18 5.35 3.71
N GLU A 51 -16.50 6.63 3.48
CA GLU A 51 -16.04 7.76 4.30
C GLU A 51 -16.50 7.64 5.76
N THR A 52 -17.75 7.21 5.96
CA THR A 52 -18.34 7.04 7.30
C THR A 52 -17.69 5.88 8.06
N GLU A 53 -17.37 4.78 7.38
CA GLU A 53 -16.74 3.61 7.98
C GLU A 53 -15.22 3.79 8.22
N MET A 54 -14.52 4.49 7.32
CA MET A 54 -13.07 4.71 7.45
C MET A 54 -12.72 5.94 8.30
N GLY A 55 -13.70 6.80 8.64
CA GLY A 55 -13.52 8.00 9.44
C GLY A 55 -12.66 9.10 8.78
N VAL A 56 -12.26 8.92 7.52
CA VAL A 56 -11.48 9.88 6.74
C VAL A 56 -12.36 10.48 5.66
N PRO A 57 -12.54 11.82 5.61
CA PRO A 57 -13.34 12.46 4.58
C PRO A 57 -12.59 12.39 3.25
N LEU A 58 -12.93 11.43 2.41
CA LEU A 58 -12.49 11.40 1.02
C LEU A 58 -13.08 12.66 0.36
N ARG A 59 -12.33 13.74 0.13
CA ARG A 59 -12.83 14.89 -0.65
C ARG A 59 -12.53 14.67 -2.14
N ARG A 60 -13.53 14.87 -3.01
CA ARG A 60 -13.41 14.61 -4.46
C ARG A 60 -12.23 15.41 -5.06
N SER A 61 -11.98 16.59 -4.51
CA SER A 61 -10.87 17.48 -4.85
C SER A 61 -9.49 16.98 -4.41
N GLU A 62 -9.38 16.15 -3.37
CA GLU A 62 -8.10 15.56 -2.93
C GLU A 62 -7.73 14.30 -3.74
N TRP A 63 -8.68 13.72 -4.48
CA TRP A 63 -8.48 12.53 -5.32
C TRP A 63 -8.26 12.90 -6.80
N GLU A 64 -8.84 14.02 -7.24
CA GLU A 64 -8.65 14.57 -8.58
C GLU A 64 -7.34 15.34 -8.72
N SER A 65 -6.84 15.93 -7.63
CA SER A 65 -5.53 16.61 -7.58
C SER A 65 -4.37 15.68 -7.22
N MET A 66 -4.64 14.56 -6.54
CA MET A 66 -3.64 13.53 -6.21
C MET A 66 -3.83 12.35 -7.18
N ASN A 67 -3.28 12.50 -8.39
CA ASN A 67 -3.32 11.49 -9.44
C ASN A 67 -3.07 10.09 -8.88
N LEU A 68 -3.97 9.14 -9.09
CA LEU A 68 -3.79 7.74 -8.69
C LEU A 68 -2.53 7.09 -9.31
N ARG A 69 -2.03 7.64 -10.43
CA ARG A 69 -0.75 7.25 -11.06
C ARG A 69 0.49 7.72 -10.29
N GLN A 70 0.33 8.67 -9.37
CA GLN A 70 1.41 9.11 -8.46
C GLN A 70 1.61 8.10 -7.31
N TYR A 71 0.69 7.14 -7.14
CA TYR A 71 0.88 5.97 -6.29
C TYR A 71 1.32 4.76 -7.14
N ASP A 72 2.30 4.95 -8.03
CA ASP A 72 2.90 3.84 -8.79
C ASP A 72 3.69 2.95 -7.81
N PRO A 73 3.28 1.69 -7.58
CA PRO A 73 3.91 0.81 -6.60
C PRO A 73 5.41 0.61 -6.89
N ARG A 74 5.84 0.73 -8.16
CA ARG A 74 7.26 0.64 -8.51
C ARG A 74 8.08 1.78 -7.91
N ARG A 75 7.53 3.00 -7.86
CA ARG A 75 8.22 4.14 -7.24
C ARG A 75 8.33 3.95 -5.74
N ILE A 76 7.26 3.51 -5.07
CA ILE A 76 7.27 3.23 -3.62
C ILE A 76 8.33 2.17 -3.28
N VAL A 77 8.42 1.10 -4.08
CA VAL A 77 9.44 0.06 -3.90
C VAL A 77 10.85 0.60 -4.21
N THR A 78 11.02 1.41 -5.27
CA THR A 78 12.32 2.00 -5.62
C THR A 78 12.81 2.99 -4.56
N ASP A 79 11.90 3.80 -4.02
CA ASP A 79 12.18 4.74 -2.95
C ASP A 79 12.47 3.98 -1.65
N ALA A 80 11.76 2.89 -1.35
CA ALA A 80 12.11 2.00 -0.24
C ALA A 80 13.49 1.34 -0.41
N LEU A 81 13.86 0.91 -1.62
CA LEU A 81 15.20 0.37 -1.89
C LEU A 81 16.30 1.46 -1.79
N ARG A 82 16.01 2.69 -2.21
CA ARG A 82 16.93 3.83 -2.12
C ARG A 82 17.07 4.37 -0.69
N ASP A 83 15.99 4.44 0.07
CA ASP A 83 16.01 4.79 1.49
C ASP A 83 16.63 3.66 2.33
N THR A 84 16.69 2.42 1.84
CA THR A 84 17.41 1.33 2.53
C THR A 84 18.93 1.52 2.52
N ASP A 85 19.50 2.29 1.58
CA ASP A 85 20.91 2.73 1.64
C ASP A 85 21.13 3.74 2.79
N SER A 86 20.07 4.38 3.27
CA SER A 86 20.05 5.14 4.52
C SER A 86 19.41 4.28 5.61
N ALA A 87 20.12 3.21 6.02
CA ALA A 87 19.61 2.19 6.93
C ALA A 87 18.71 2.77 8.05
N PRO A 88 17.50 2.20 8.25
CA PRO A 88 16.59 2.67 9.28
C PRO A 88 17.33 2.60 10.61
N LYS A 89 17.45 3.75 11.27
CA LYS A 89 17.94 3.83 12.65
C LYS A 89 17.03 2.92 13.46
N SER A 90 17.54 1.75 13.83
CA SER A 90 16.76 0.73 14.51
C SER A 90 16.06 1.36 15.72
N GLU A 91 14.73 1.31 15.77
CA GLU A 91 13.91 1.86 16.87
C GLU A 91 14.11 1.08 18.19
N TRP A 92 14.96 0.05 18.16
CA TRP A 92 15.34 -0.72 19.32
C TRP A 92 16.21 0.12 20.26
N PRO A 93 15.90 0.13 21.57
CA PRO A 93 16.76 0.78 22.56
C PRO A 93 18.19 0.26 22.46
N GLU A 94 19.18 1.14 22.59
CA GLU A 94 20.63 0.81 22.63
C GLU A 94 20.96 -0.37 23.56
N GLN A 95 20.24 -0.48 24.67
CA GLN A 95 20.37 -1.57 25.64
C GLN A 95 20.04 -2.94 25.03
N VAL A 96 18.98 -3.00 24.21
CA VAL A 96 18.53 -4.22 23.53
C VAL A 96 19.52 -4.63 22.45
N LEU A 97 20.07 -3.66 21.71
CA LEU A 97 21.11 -3.89 20.70
C LEU A 97 22.41 -4.40 21.34
N THR A 98 22.82 -3.80 22.46
CA THR A 98 23.99 -4.22 23.23
C THR A 98 23.81 -5.62 23.82
N GLU A 99 22.61 -5.95 24.27
CA GLU A 99 22.28 -7.28 24.77
C GLU A 99 22.29 -8.32 23.64
N ALA A 100 21.74 -7.99 22.47
CA ALA A 100 21.79 -8.83 21.27
C ALA A 100 23.23 -9.12 20.82
N ALA A 101 24.10 -8.10 20.82
CA ALA A 101 25.52 -8.25 20.45
C ALA A 101 26.31 -9.16 21.41
N ARG A 102 25.83 -9.36 22.65
CA ARG A 102 26.44 -10.26 23.64
C ARG A 102 25.86 -11.67 23.59
N MET A 103 24.75 -11.89 22.89
CA MET A 103 24.14 -13.22 22.82
C MET A 103 25.03 -14.18 22.05
N ARG A 104 25.14 -15.40 22.58
CA ARG A 104 25.81 -16.47 21.86
C ARG A 104 24.82 -17.13 20.90
N PRO A 105 25.29 -17.54 19.72
CA PRO A 105 24.47 -18.33 18.82
C PRO A 105 24.05 -19.64 19.49
N GLY A 106 22.77 -20.00 19.42
CA GLY A 106 22.16 -21.14 20.10
C GLY A 106 21.74 -20.90 21.57
N GLN A 107 21.84 -19.67 22.08
CA GLN A 107 21.36 -19.34 23.43
C GLN A 107 19.83 -19.46 23.50
N LYS A 108 19.32 -20.21 24.49
CA LYS A 108 17.87 -20.46 24.66
C LYS A 108 17.17 -19.49 25.62
N TYR A 109 17.93 -18.93 26.56
CA TYR A 109 17.41 -18.10 27.64
C TYR A 109 18.16 -16.79 27.74
N LEU A 110 17.40 -15.72 27.95
CA LEU A 110 17.89 -14.41 28.35
C LEU A 110 17.73 -14.26 29.87
N ILE A 111 18.80 -13.83 30.55
CA ILE A 111 18.78 -13.56 32.00
C ILE A 111 18.64 -12.06 32.18
N THR A 112 17.53 -11.62 32.76
CA THR A 112 17.24 -10.23 33.07
C THR A 112 17.04 -10.05 34.57
N GLY A 113 17.08 -8.81 35.08
CA GLY A 113 16.89 -8.49 36.49
C GLY A 113 18.18 -8.39 37.32
N PRO A 114 18.08 -7.90 38.56
CA PRO A 114 19.23 -7.68 39.45
C PRO A 114 19.83 -9.01 39.91
N ALA A 115 21.10 -8.99 40.32
CA ALA A 115 21.81 -10.17 40.82
C ALA A 115 21.06 -10.90 41.96
N SER A 116 20.28 -10.17 42.75
CA SER A 116 19.46 -10.71 43.84
C SER A 116 18.22 -11.46 43.36
N HIS A 117 17.69 -11.17 42.16
CA HIS A 117 16.49 -11.79 41.58
C HIS A 117 16.61 -11.87 40.04
N PRO A 118 17.35 -12.87 39.53
CA PRO A 118 17.43 -13.10 38.10
C PRO A 118 16.12 -13.72 37.58
N ARG A 119 15.59 -13.15 36.49
CA ARG A 119 14.49 -13.72 35.70
C ARG A 119 15.04 -14.31 34.41
N ARG A 120 14.56 -15.50 34.05
CA ARG A 120 14.92 -16.19 32.82
C ARG A 120 13.74 -16.08 31.85
N ILE A 121 13.99 -15.50 30.68
CA ILE A 121 13.01 -15.34 29.60
C ILE A 121 13.45 -16.24 28.46
N LEU A 122 12.53 -17.03 27.90
CA LEU A 122 12.81 -17.84 26.70
C LEU A 122 12.99 -16.91 25.50
N ILE A 123 14.07 -17.09 24.74
CA ILE A 123 14.33 -16.25 23.56
C ILE A 123 13.24 -16.45 22.49
N ASP A 124 12.63 -17.64 22.43
CA ASP A 124 11.49 -17.91 21.55
C ASP A 124 10.19 -17.17 21.92
N SER A 125 10.11 -16.64 23.14
CA SER A 125 8.98 -15.81 23.58
C SER A 125 9.10 -14.34 23.18
N LEU A 126 10.28 -13.91 22.71
CA LEU A 126 10.49 -12.56 22.20
C LEU A 126 9.81 -12.36 20.83
N PRO A 127 9.40 -11.12 20.47
CA PRO A 127 8.85 -10.81 19.16
C PRO A 127 9.73 -11.33 18.02
N GLN A 128 9.12 -11.73 16.90
CA GLN A 128 9.82 -12.36 15.78
C GLN A 128 10.94 -11.47 15.20
N HIS A 129 10.79 -10.14 15.29
CA HIS A 129 11.75 -9.16 14.79
C HIS A 129 12.67 -8.59 15.88
N ASP A 130 12.70 -9.17 17.09
CA ASP A 130 13.59 -8.71 18.17
C ASP A 130 15.05 -9.09 17.83
N PRO A 131 16.00 -8.13 17.84
CA PRO A 131 17.39 -8.39 17.47
C PRO A 131 18.08 -9.44 18.34
N ARG A 132 17.64 -9.61 19.60
CA ARG A 132 18.15 -10.65 20.51
C ARG A 132 17.78 -12.05 20.03
N ARG A 133 16.56 -12.21 19.52
CA ARG A 133 16.11 -13.48 18.94
C ARG A 133 16.89 -13.83 17.68
N ILE A 134 17.09 -12.85 16.81
CA ILE A 134 17.85 -13.00 15.58
C ILE A 134 19.29 -13.42 15.91
N ALA A 135 19.97 -12.70 16.81
CA ALA A 135 21.34 -13.01 17.22
C ALA A 135 21.52 -14.42 17.80
N ALA A 136 20.54 -14.91 18.57
CA ALA A 136 20.56 -16.26 19.11
C ALA A 136 20.29 -17.35 18.05
N GLN A 137 19.59 -17.03 16.96
CA GLN A 137 19.26 -17.96 15.88
C GLN A 137 20.33 -18.09 14.79
N VAL A 138 21.26 -17.13 14.69
CA VAL A 138 22.38 -17.22 13.75
C VAL A 138 23.25 -18.42 14.13
N LEU A 139 23.06 -19.56 13.47
CA LEU A 139 23.94 -20.72 13.61
C LEU A 139 25.36 -20.29 13.14
N PRO A 140 26.44 -20.60 13.86
CA PRO A 140 27.78 -20.30 13.35
C PRO A 140 27.96 -21.04 12.03
N ASP A 141 28.21 -20.27 10.96
CA ASP A 141 28.57 -20.80 9.67
C ASP A 141 29.84 -21.66 9.85
N VAL A 142 29.83 -22.84 9.25
CA VAL A 142 30.86 -23.88 9.36
C VAL A 142 32.09 -23.46 8.54
N ALA A 143 32.77 -22.38 8.93
CA ALA A 143 33.92 -21.82 8.20
C ALA A 143 35.13 -21.52 9.10
N ALA A 144 35.40 -22.41 10.05
CA ALA A 144 36.68 -22.53 10.74
C ALA A 144 37.26 -23.96 10.57
N ALA A 145 37.30 -24.43 9.32
CA ALA A 145 38.05 -25.62 8.92
C ALA A 145 38.76 -25.30 7.59
N GLY A 146 40.07 -25.07 7.67
CA GLY A 146 40.96 -24.74 6.56
C GLY A 146 42.21 -24.05 7.04
#